data_AF-A0A2V7DD97-F1
#
_entry.id   AF-A0A2V7DD97-F1
#
_cell.length_a   1.000
_cell.length_b   1.000
_cell.length_c   1.000
_cell.angle_alpha   90.00
_cell.angle_beta   90.00
_cell.angle_gamma   90.00
#
_symmetry.space_group_name_H-M   'P 1'
#
loop_
_entity.id
_entity.type
_entity.pdbx_description
1 polymer ?
#
loop_
_entity_poly.entity_id
_entity_poly.type
_entity_poly.pdbx_seq_one_letter_code
_entity_poly.pdbx_strand_id
1 'polypeptide(L)'
;MTYVITRLCTNDGACVEVCPVACIHTRPGAPQFYIDPDVCIDCEQCEIVCPVDAIFKDVDVPAVHADAIDLNASFFRQNKAVVGPVALEIAWQMVHRAHAYAQSVRIAVSAAVVDEAGVPIAVGRMDGAAPWTAELAVNKAYTAAAFHIATADLKAQARQPWLRSLLVAHRGRLLAVAGGLVIFDGIAIIGAIGVAGGTTTEQDVLCCQAAFAILEAGRR
;
A
#
# COMPACT_ATOMS: atom_id res chain seq x y z
N MET A 1 -7.53 -24.32 -2.19
CA MET A 1 -8.79 -24.50 -2.91
C MET A 1 -9.51 -23.17 -2.86
N THR A 2 -10.16 -22.80 -3.95
CA THR A 2 -10.77 -21.48 -4.12
C THR A 2 -12.05 -21.59 -4.92
N TYR A 3 -12.87 -20.54 -4.88
CA TYR A 3 -14.02 -20.39 -5.77
C TYR A 3 -13.61 -19.62 -7.03
N VAL A 4 -14.29 -19.90 -8.15
CA VAL A 4 -14.05 -19.27 -9.44
C VAL A 4 -15.36 -18.83 -10.07
N ILE A 5 -15.35 -17.67 -10.73
CA ILE A 5 -16.50 -17.17 -11.48
C ILE A 5 -16.33 -17.51 -12.97
N THR A 6 -17.27 -18.26 -13.52
CA THR A 6 -17.28 -18.64 -14.93
C THR A 6 -17.86 -17.54 -15.81
N ARG A 7 -17.80 -17.72 -17.14
CA ARG A 7 -18.40 -16.78 -18.11
C ARG A 7 -19.93 -16.73 -18.10
N LEU A 8 -20.58 -17.53 -17.24
CA LEU A 8 -22.03 -17.43 -16.99
C LEU A 8 -22.39 -16.14 -16.22
N CYS A 9 -21.41 -15.49 -15.60
CA CYS A 9 -21.61 -14.27 -14.82
C CYS A 9 -22.22 -13.14 -15.67
N THR A 10 -23.29 -12.54 -15.16
CA THR A 10 -24.01 -11.42 -15.78
C THR A 10 -23.66 -10.06 -15.18
N ASN A 11 -22.60 -9.97 -14.38
CA ASN A 11 -22.20 -8.77 -13.64
C ASN A 11 -23.26 -8.24 -12.65
N ASP A 12 -24.07 -9.12 -12.05
CA ASP A 12 -25.07 -8.74 -11.04
C ASP A 12 -24.44 -8.20 -9.74
N GLY A 13 -23.37 -8.84 -9.25
CA GLY A 13 -22.60 -8.37 -8.11
C GLY A 13 -23.05 -8.84 -6.71
N ALA A 14 -24.14 -9.60 -6.57
CA ALA A 14 -24.60 -10.12 -5.26
C ALA A 14 -23.50 -10.82 -4.42
N CYS A 15 -22.59 -11.54 -5.09
CA CYS A 15 -21.46 -12.21 -4.46
C CYS A 15 -20.46 -11.28 -3.76
N VAL A 16 -20.34 -10.02 -4.19
CA VAL A 16 -19.40 -9.04 -3.61
C VAL A 16 -19.81 -8.67 -2.19
N GLU A 17 -21.11 -8.44 -1.97
CA GLU A 17 -21.67 -7.99 -0.69
C GLU A 17 -21.54 -9.03 0.44
N VAL A 18 -21.48 -10.32 0.08
CA VAL A 18 -21.41 -11.42 1.04
C VAL A 18 -19.99 -11.95 1.26
N CYS A 19 -18.99 -11.43 0.54
CA CYS A 19 -17.62 -11.93 0.65
C CYS A 19 -16.93 -11.41 1.93
N PRO A 20 -16.62 -12.26 2.93
CA PRO A 20 -16.10 -11.80 4.23
C PRO A 20 -14.68 -11.24 4.16
N VAL A 21 -13.94 -11.57 3.10
CA VAL A 21 -12.55 -11.17 2.86
C VAL A 21 -12.42 -10.24 1.65
N ALA A 22 -13.56 -9.79 1.10
CA ALA A 22 -13.63 -8.88 -0.05
C ALA A 22 -12.73 -9.29 -1.24
N CYS A 23 -12.64 -10.59 -1.55
CA CYS A 23 -11.77 -11.11 -2.61
C CYS A 23 -12.37 -11.07 -4.03
N ILE A 24 -13.57 -10.50 -4.19
CA ILE A 24 -14.31 -10.49 -5.46
C ILE A 24 -14.26 -9.10 -6.06
N HIS A 25 -13.68 -8.99 -7.25
CA HIS A 25 -13.49 -7.70 -7.92
C HIS A 25 -13.82 -7.77 -9.40
N THR A 26 -14.10 -6.61 -9.97
CA THR A 26 -14.18 -6.40 -11.42
C THR A 26 -13.57 -5.04 -11.76
N ARG A 27 -13.54 -4.69 -13.05
CA ARG A 27 -13.13 -3.35 -13.53
C ARG A 27 -14.18 -2.78 -14.48
N PRO A 28 -14.26 -1.44 -14.61
CA PRO A 28 -15.13 -0.82 -15.59
C PRO A 28 -14.89 -1.40 -16.99
N GLY A 29 -15.95 -1.91 -17.61
CA GLY A 29 -15.89 -2.55 -18.94
C GLY A 29 -15.42 -4.01 -18.97
N ALA A 30 -15.11 -4.62 -17.82
CA ALA A 30 -14.82 -6.05 -17.76
C ALA A 30 -16.11 -6.89 -17.92
N PRO A 31 -16.02 -8.06 -18.59
CA PRO A 31 -17.19 -8.86 -18.93
C PRO A 31 -17.83 -9.63 -17.76
N GLN A 32 -17.11 -9.79 -16.64
CA GLN A 32 -17.56 -10.53 -15.47
C GLN A 32 -16.88 -10.04 -14.17
N PHE A 33 -17.31 -10.55 -13.03
CA PHE A 33 -16.54 -10.52 -11.79
C PHE A 33 -15.51 -11.65 -11.74
N TYR A 34 -14.51 -11.49 -10.88
CA TYR A 34 -13.41 -12.43 -10.68
C TYR A 34 -13.12 -12.59 -9.18
N ILE A 35 -12.76 -13.80 -8.76
CA ILE A 35 -12.36 -14.14 -7.40
C ILE A 35 -10.83 -14.24 -7.32
N ASP A 36 -10.22 -13.59 -6.33
CA ASP A 36 -8.79 -13.68 -6.06
C ASP A 36 -8.45 -15.02 -5.39
N PRO A 37 -7.74 -15.92 -6.06
CA PRO A 37 -7.44 -17.24 -5.52
C PRO A 37 -6.50 -17.19 -4.31
N ASP A 38 -5.72 -16.12 -4.13
CA ASP A 38 -4.79 -15.98 -3.01
C ASP A 38 -5.47 -15.46 -1.73
N VAL A 39 -6.65 -14.84 -1.86
CA VAL A 39 -7.39 -14.21 -0.75
C VAL A 39 -8.62 -15.02 -0.36
N CYS A 40 -9.21 -15.77 -1.29
CA CYS A 40 -10.38 -16.59 -1.02
C CYS A 40 -10.13 -17.58 0.14
N ILE A 41 -11.07 -17.65 1.08
CA ILE A 41 -11.03 -18.54 2.24
C ILE A 41 -11.99 -19.72 2.15
N ASP A 42 -12.53 -20.01 0.96
CA ASP A 42 -13.37 -21.20 0.70
C ASP A 42 -14.63 -21.28 1.60
N CYS A 43 -15.35 -20.16 1.78
CA CYS A 43 -16.49 -20.03 2.70
C CYS A 43 -17.88 -20.23 2.06
N GLU A 44 -17.96 -20.51 0.76
CA GLU A 44 -19.17 -20.86 -0.02
C GLU A 44 -20.27 -19.77 -0.14
N GLN A 45 -20.19 -18.66 0.58
CA GLN A 45 -21.24 -17.63 0.59
C GLN A 45 -21.56 -17.06 -0.80
N CYS A 46 -20.54 -16.90 -1.65
CA CYS A 46 -20.71 -16.34 -2.99
C CYS A 46 -21.46 -17.28 -3.94
N GLU A 47 -21.28 -18.59 -3.83
CA GLU A 47 -21.98 -19.60 -4.64
C GLU A 47 -23.47 -19.57 -4.33
N ILE A 48 -23.83 -19.57 -3.04
CA ILE A 48 -25.22 -19.60 -2.56
C ILE A 48 -26.05 -18.42 -3.07
N VAL A 49 -25.43 -17.23 -3.22
CA VAL A 49 -26.15 -16.01 -3.61
C VAL A 49 -26.10 -15.72 -5.10
N CYS A 50 -25.40 -16.52 -5.90
CA CYS A 50 -25.27 -16.25 -7.33
C CYS A 50 -26.60 -16.55 -8.06
N PRO A 51 -27.25 -15.55 -8.69
CA PRO A 51 -28.58 -15.75 -9.29
C PRO A 51 -28.56 -16.57 -10.60
N VAL A 52 -27.36 -16.82 -11.14
CA VAL A 52 -27.15 -17.47 -12.45
C VAL A 52 -26.21 -18.68 -12.35
N ASP A 53 -25.95 -19.17 -11.13
CA ASP A 53 -25.10 -20.34 -10.87
C ASP A 53 -23.74 -20.28 -11.58
N ALA A 54 -23.12 -19.10 -11.58
CA ALA A 54 -21.87 -18.86 -12.31
C ALA A 54 -20.61 -19.20 -11.48
N ILE A 55 -20.75 -19.50 -10.19
CA ILE A 55 -19.63 -19.64 -9.25
C ILE A 55 -19.50 -21.09 -8.83
N PHE A 56 -18.29 -21.64 -8.97
CA PHE A 56 -17.99 -23.03 -8.64
C PHE A 56 -16.73 -23.09 -7.80
N LYS A 57 -16.60 -24.13 -6.97
CA LYS A 57 -15.31 -24.49 -6.38
C LYS A 57 -14.36 -24.96 -7.49
N ASP A 58 -13.09 -24.62 -7.39
CA ASP A 58 -12.04 -24.94 -8.39
C ASP A 58 -11.98 -26.42 -8.78
N VAL A 59 -12.31 -27.32 -7.86
CA VAL A 59 -12.34 -28.77 -8.09
C VAL A 59 -13.65 -29.27 -8.72
N ASP A 60 -14.73 -28.48 -8.65
CA ASP A 60 -16.07 -28.86 -9.09
C ASP A 60 -16.49 -28.16 -10.39
N VAL A 61 -15.57 -27.40 -11.01
CA VAL A 61 -15.83 -26.68 -12.25
C VAL A 61 -16.12 -27.66 -13.40
N PRO A 62 -17.27 -27.56 -14.08
CA PRO A 62 -17.55 -28.36 -15.26
C PRO A 62 -16.47 -28.20 -16.33
N ALA A 63 -16.14 -29.27 -17.06
CA ALA A 63 -15.06 -29.25 -18.06
C ALA A 63 -15.18 -28.14 -19.12
N VAL A 64 -16.42 -27.76 -19.48
CA VAL A 64 -16.73 -26.66 -20.41
C VAL A 64 -16.35 -25.27 -19.89
N HIS A 65 -16.09 -25.14 -18.59
CA HIS A 65 -15.72 -23.91 -17.91
C HIS A 65 -14.36 -24.02 -17.21
N ALA A 66 -13.56 -25.06 -17.48
CA ALA A 66 -12.29 -25.30 -16.80
C ALA A 66 -11.31 -24.11 -16.92
N ASP A 67 -11.42 -23.30 -17.98
CA ASP A 67 -10.61 -22.12 -18.17
C ASP A 67 -10.95 -20.97 -17.19
N ALA A 68 -12.10 -21.04 -16.51
CA ALA A 68 -12.48 -20.09 -15.47
C ALA A 68 -11.44 -20.03 -14.34
N ILE A 69 -10.76 -21.14 -14.04
CA ILE A 69 -9.72 -21.20 -13.01
C ILE A 69 -8.58 -20.23 -13.36
N ASP A 70 -8.03 -20.35 -14.57
CA ASP A 70 -6.95 -19.47 -15.02
C ASP A 70 -7.45 -18.05 -15.32
N LEU A 71 -8.69 -17.90 -15.80
CA LEU A 71 -9.30 -16.59 -16.05
C LEU A 71 -9.39 -15.74 -14.77
N ASN A 72 -9.84 -16.32 -13.66
CA ASN A 72 -9.92 -15.63 -12.38
C ASN A 72 -8.52 -15.29 -11.86
N ALA A 73 -7.60 -16.26 -11.84
CA ALA A 73 -6.24 -16.03 -11.37
C ALA A 73 -5.47 -15.01 -12.23
N SER A 74 -5.61 -15.06 -13.55
CA SER A 74 -4.94 -14.15 -14.48
C SER A 74 -5.44 -12.70 -14.36
N PHE A 75 -6.74 -12.49 -14.08
CA PHE A 75 -7.28 -11.18 -13.77
C PHE A 75 -6.49 -10.55 -12.61
N PHE A 76 -6.27 -11.29 -11.52
CA PHE A 76 -5.50 -10.75 -10.39
C PHE A 76 -4.01 -10.69 -10.70
N ARG A 77 -3.39 -11.66 -11.38
CA ARG A 77 -1.96 -11.54 -11.76
C ARG A 77 -1.66 -10.30 -12.62
N GLN A 78 -2.60 -9.86 -13.44
CA GLN A 78 -2.43 -8.71 -14.33
C GLN A 78 -2.86 -7.38 -13.70
N ASN A 79 -3.69 -7.41 -12.65
CA ASN A 79 -4.42 -6.21 -12.19
C ASN A 79 -4.50 -6.02 -10.68
N LYS A 80 -4.14 -7.05 -9.92
CA LYS A 80 -3.74 -6.89 -8.52
C LYS A 80 -2.46 -6.07 -8.58
N ALA A 81 -2.47 -4.89 -7.94
CA ALA A 81 -1.22 -4.21 -7.63
C ALA A 81 -0.27 -5.24 -7.01
N VAL A 82 1.01 -5.23 -7.36
CA VAL A 82 1.97 -6.16 -6.75
C VAL A 82 1.92 -5.87 -5.25
N VAL A 83 1.21 -6.71 -4.49
CA VAL A 83 1.15 -6.56 -3.03
C VAL A 83 2.46 -7.11 -2.52
N GLY A 84 3.42 -6.21 -2.46
CA GLY A 84 4.73 -6.40 -1.91
C GLY A 84 5.28 -5.03 -1.53
N PRO A 85 6.25 -5.00 -0.61
CA PRO A 85 6.88 -3.75 -0.23
C PRO A 85 7.48 -3.06 -1.46
N VAL A 86 7.61 -1.74 -1.40
CA VAL A 86 8.39 -0.96 -2.38
C VAL A 86 9.69 -1.71 -2.71
N ALA A 87 9.93 -2.00 -3.99
CA ALA A 87 11.13 -2.72 -4.40
C ALA A 87 12.40 -2.00 -3.88
N LEU A 88 13.39 -2.75 -3.39
CA LEU A 88 14.60 -2.20 -2.77
C LEU A 88 15.29 -1.12 -3.63
N GLU A 89 15.39 -1.35 -4.93
CA GLU A 89 16.00 -0.41 -5.87
C GLU A 89 15.19 0.89 -5.97
N ILE A 90 13.86 0.80 -6.03
CA ILE A 90 12.96 1.97 -6.02
C ILE A 90 13.09 2.72 -4.70
N ALA A 91 13.15 2.01 -3.57
CA ALA A 91 13.34 2.62 -2.25
C ALA A 91 14.66 3.40 -2.17
N TRP A 92 15.75 2.86 -2.70
CA TRP A 92 17.03 3.58 -2.80
C TRP A 92 16.96 4.81 -3.70
N GLN A 93 16.32 4.69 -4.86
CA GLN A 93 16.12 5.81 -5.78
C GLN A 93 15.28 6.93 -5.15
N MET A 94 14.25 6.58 -4.37
CA MET A 94 13.45 7.53 -3.61
C MET A 94 14.30 8.28 -2.57
N VAL A 95 15.14 7.57 -1.80
CA VAL A 95 16.08 8.18 -0.85
C VAL A 95 17.04 9.15 -1.57
N HIS A 96 17.64 8.73 -2.68
CA HIS A 96 18.53 9.59 -3.46
C HIS A 96 17.84 10.80 -4.04
N ARG A 97 16.59 10.66 -4.48
CA ARG A 97 15.81 11.76 -5.04
C ARG A 97 15.43 12.78 -3.97
N ALA A 98 15.07 12.33 -2.77
CA ALA A 98 14.86 13.20 -1.62
C ALA A 98 16.15 13.97 -1.25
N HIS A 99 17.30 13.30 -1.24
CA HIS A 99 18.60 13.95 -1.00
C HIS A 99 18.96 14.96 -2.10
N ALA A 100 18.73 14.64 -3.37
CA ALA A 100 18.99 15.56 -4.49
C ALA A 100 18.16 16.84 -4.37
N TYR A 101 16.90 16.72 -3.95
CA TYR A 101 16.08 17.90 -3.64
C TYR A 101 16.62 18.68 -2.46
N ALA A 102 16.95 18.01 -1.35
CA ALA A 102 17.53 18.64 -0.16
C ALA A 102 18.83 19.41 -0.47
N GLN A 103 19.70 18.86 -1.31
CA GLN A 103 20.90 19.54 -1.81
C GLN A 103 20.56 20.80 -2.62
N SER A 104 19.54 20.75 -3.49
CA SER A 104 19.12 21.89 -4.31
C SER A 104 18.64 23.09 -3.49
N VAL A 105 18.07 22.83 -2.31
CA VAL A 105 17.63 23.86 -1.34
C VAL A 105 18.61 24.04 -0.17
N ARG A 106 19.82 23.47 -0.27
CA ARG A 106 20.94 23.63 0.67
C ARG A 106 20.63 23.23 2.12
N ILE A 107 19.92 22.12 2.32
CA ILE A 107 19.70 21.50 3.63
C ILE A 107 20.29 20.08 3.65
N ALA A 108 20.63 19.58 4.84
CA ALA A 108 21.11 18.22 5.04
C ALA A 108 20.06 17.41 5.81
N VAL A 109 19.56 16.33 5.21
CA VAL A 109 18.46 15.53 5.75
C VAL A 109 18.81 14.05 5.82
N SER A 110 18.03 13.31 6.62
CA SER A 110 17.89 11.86 6.49
C SER A 110 16.57 11.53 5.81
N ALA A 111 16.59 10.50 4.96
CA ALA A 111 15.41 9.93 4.32
C ALA A 111 15.35 8.43 4.60
N ALA A 112 14.15 7.90 4.82
CA ALA A 112 13.90 6.49 5.08
C ALA A 112 12.65 6.04 4.32
N VAL A 113 12.74 4.88 3.66
CA VAL A 113 11.61 4.18 3.07
C VAL A 113 11.37 2.90 3.86
N VAL A 114 10.12 2.63 4.19
CA VAL A 114 9.65 1.44 4.91
C VAL A 114 8.65 0.67 4.06
N ASP A 115 8.49 -0.62 4.37
CA ASP A 115 7.39 -1.43 3.85
C ASP A 115 6.03 -1.06 4.47
N GLU A 116 4.96 -1.73 4.04
CA GLU A 116 3.61 -1.53 4.56
C GLU A 116 3.48 -1.84 6.05
N ALA A 117 4.33 -2.70 6.61
CA ALA A 117 4.41 -2.98 8.05
C ALA A 117 5.25 -1.94 8.83
N GLY A 118 5.88 -1.00 8.13
CA GLY A 118 6.73 0.02 8.70
C GLY A 118 8.15 -0.45 9.07
N VAL A 119 8.61 -1.56 8.49
CA VAL A 119 9.98 -2.06 8.59
C VAL A 119 10.86 -1.34 7.54
N PRO A 120 12.03 -0.80 7.92
CA PRO A 120 12.90 -0.10 6.98
C PRO A 120 13.40 -0.99 5.83
N ILE A 121 13.27 -0.47 4.60
CA ILE A 121 13.84 -1.04 3.37
C ILE A 121 15.14 -0.31 3.01
N ALA A 122 15.12 1.02 3.02
CA ALA A 122 16.27 1.86 2.71
C ALA A 122 16.32 3.08 3.66
N VAL A 123 17.50 3.38 4.18
CA VAL A 123 17.74 4.55 5.04
C VAL A 123 19.04 5.23 4.60
N GLY A 124 18.95 6.52 4.28
CA GLY A 124 20.10 7.33 3.89
C GLY A 124 20.16 8.62 4.69
N ARG A 125 21.29 8.86 5.35
CA ARG A 125 21.59 10.12 6.04
C ARG A 125 22.65 10.88 5.27
N MET A 126 22.34 12.11 4.86
CA MET A 126 23.33 12.98 4.20
C MET A 126 24.47 13.33 5.16
N ASP A 127 25.66 13.56 4.60
CA ASP A 127 26.71 14.25 5.33
C ASP A 127 26.22 15.62 5.82
N GLY A 128 26.59 15.99 7.04
CA GLY A 128 26.13 17.22 7.69
C GLY A 128 24.73 17.14 8.31
N ALA A 129 23.94 16.09 8.05
CA ALA A 129 22.67 15.90 8.74
C ALA A 129 22.90 15.43 10.19
N ALA A 130 22.14 15.98 11.13
CA ALA A 130 22.30 15.66 12.55
C ALA A 130 22.03 14.17 12.85
N PRO A 131 22.75 13.53 13.79
CA PRO A 131 22.68 12.07 13.98
C PRO A 131 21.28 11.51 14.25
N TRP A 132 20.44 12.25 14.99
CA TRP A 132 19.08 11.84 15.36
C TRP A 132 18.07 11.90 14.20
N THR A 133 18.43 12.53 13.07
CA THR A 133 17.51 12.67 11.94
C THR A 133 17.19 11.32 11.28
N ALA A 134 18.10 10.34 11.32
CA ALA A 134 17.88 9.03 10.71
C ALA A 134 16.72 8.28 11.39
N GLU A 135 16.70 8.28 12.72
CA GLU A 135 15.64 7.63 13.49
C GLU A 135 14.30 8.37 13.34
N LEU A 136 14.31 9.71 13.31
CA LEU A 136 13.08 10.46 13.05
C LEU A 136 12.53 10.20 11.66
N ALA A 137 13.38 10.11 10.64
CA ALA A 137 12.95 9.77 9.28
C ALA A 137 12.27 8.41 9.24
N VAL A 138 12.87 7.38 9.87
CA VAL A 138 12.27 6.05 10.01
C VAL A 138 10.95 6.11 10.76
N ASN A 139 10.87 6.85 11.87
CA ASN A 139 9.67 6.93 12.69
C ASN A 139 8.53 7.70 12.00
N LYS A 140 8.84 8.74 11.20
CA LYS A 140 7.85 9.41 10.34
C LYS A 140 7.32 8.47 9.26
N ALA A 141 8.19 7.69 8.60
CA ALA A 141 7.81 6.69 7.62
C ALA A 141 6.92 5.60 8.27
N TYR A 142 7.36 5.05 9.41
CA TYR A 142 6.61 4.09 10.21
C TYR A 142 5.22 4.61 10.59
N THR A 143 5.13 5.88 10.99
CA THR A 143 3.84 6.49 11.37
C THR A 143 2.92 6.62 10.18
N ALA A 144 3.42 7.04 9.02
CA ALA A 144 2.63 7.12 7.81
C ALA A 144 2.13 5.72 7.38
N ALA A 145 3.00 4.70 7.43
CA ALA A 145 2.63 3.31 7.16
C ALA A 145 1.59 2.78 8.17
N ALA A 146 1.74 3.06 9.47
CA ALA A 146 0.83 2.54 10.50
C ALA A 146 -0.58 3.17 10.44
N PHE A 147 -0.68 4.43 10.03
CA PHE A 147 -1.95 5.18 10.01
C PHE A 147 -2.56 5.34 8.61
N HIS A 148 -1.85 4.92 7.57
CA HIS A 148 -2.29 5.04 6.18
C HIS A 148 -2.58 6.49 5.75
N ILE A 149 -1.98 7.47 6.40
CA ILE A 149 -2.12 8.90 6.09
C ILE A 149 -0.78 9.63 6.23
N ALA A 150 -0.69 10.84 5.69
CA ALA A 150 0.48 11.67 5.90
C ALA A 150 0.62 12.05 7.38
N THR A 151 1.85 12.08 7.89
CA THR A 151 2.08 12.44 9.31
C THR A 151 1.69 13.88 9.64
N ALA A 152 1.57 14.73 8.62
CA ALA A 152 1.03 16.09 8.75
C ALA A 152 -0.45 16.09 9.20
N ASP A 153 -1.23 15.12 8.74
CA ASP A 153 -2.67 15.04 8.99
C ASP A 153 -2.97 14.55 10.41
N LEU A 154 -2.03 13.83 11.03
CA LEU A 154 -2.08 13.43 12.44
C LEU A 154 -1.85 14.58 13.42
N LYS A 155 -1.36 15.74 12.96
CA LYS A 155 -0.98 16.86 13.84
C LYS A 155 -2.16 17.36 14.69
N ALA A 156 -3.37 17.41 14.13
CA ALA A 156 -4.57 17.80 14.85
C ALA A 156 -4.94 16.81 15.97
N GLN A 157 -4.52 15.55 15.82
CA GLN A 157 -4.82 14.45 16.74
C GLN A 157 -3.69 14.21 17.75
N ALA A 158 -2.54 14.88 17.62
CA ALA A 158 -1.35 14.72 18.46
C ALA A 158 -1.61 14.82 19.98
N ARG A 159 -2.66 15.53 20.40
CA ARG A 159 -3.04 15.71 21.80
C ARG A 159 -4.14 14.76 22.28
N GLN A 160 -4.71 13.95 21.39
CA GLN A 160 -5.81 13.06 21.72
C GLN A 160 -5.32 11.90 22.62
N PRO A 161 -6.09 11.52 23.65
CA PRO A 161 -5.69 10.45 24.57
C PRO A 161 -5.38 9.12 23.88
N TRP A 162 -6.17 8.75 22.87
CA TRP A 162 -5.98 7.50 22.13
C TRP A 162 -4.61 7.45 21.43
N LEU A 163 -4.16 8.55 20.81
CA LEU A 163 -2.87 8.59 20.11
C LEU A 163 -1.70 8.58 21.09
N ARG A 164 -1.86 9.15 22.29
CA ARG A 164 -0.86 9.07 23.37
C ARG A 164 -0.71 7.65 23.90
N SER A 165 -1.81 6.91 24.05
CA SER A 165 -1.75 5.49 24.43
C SER A 165 -1.00 4.67 23.39
N LEU A 166 -1.29 4.89 22.09
CA LEU A 166 -0.56 4.23 21.01
C LEU A 166 0.92 4.62 20.99
N LEU A 167 1.27 5.88 21.25
CA LEU A 167 2.67 6.28 21.32
C LEU A 167 3.46 5.43 22.34
N VAL A 168 2.88 5.17 23.51
CA VAL A 168 3.49 4.29 24.52
C VAL A 168 3.54 2.85 24.05
N ALA A 169 2.43 2.31 23.51
CA ALA A 169 2.35 0.93 23.02
C ALA A 169 3.36 0.64 21.89
N HIS A 170 3.56 1.62 21.00
CA HIS A 170 4.50 1.58 19.88
C HIS A 170 5.92 2.04 20.28
N ARG A 171 6.23 2.08 21.59
CA ARG A 171 7.57 2.38 22.13
C ARG A 171 8.14 3.71 21.62
N GLY A 172 7.31 4.73 21.49
CA GLY A 172 7.72 6.08 21.09
C GLY A 172 7.90 6.28 19.58
N ARG A 173 7.64 5.28 18.73
CA ARG A 173 7.88 5.37 17.27
C ARG A 173 6.89 6.25 16.52
N LEU A 174 5.72 6.56 17.10
CA LEU A 174 4.69 7.35 16.42
C LEU A 174 5.01 8.85 16.47
N LEU A 175 5.10 9.49 15.30
CA LEU A 175 5.43 10.90 15.16
C LEU A 175 4.36 11.63 14.36
N ALA A 176 3.48 12.34 15.06
CA ALA A 176 2.50 13.26 14.47
C ALA A 176 3.14 14.60 14.05
N VAL A 177 4.22 14.53 13.27
CA VAL A 177 4.99 15.67 12.77
C VAL A 177 5.20 15.47 11.27
N ALA A 178 4.93 16.52 10.49
CA ALA A 178 5.03 16.49 9.03
C ALA A 178 6.41 16.03 8.52
N GLY A 179 6.41 15.38 7.36
CA GLY A 179 7.59 14.79 6.73
C GLY A 179 7.52 13.27 6.56
N GLY A 180 6.37 12.62 6.79
CA GLY A 180 6.10 11.24 6.39
C GLY A 180 4.92 11.17 5.43
N LEU A 181 5.10 10.47 4.31
CA LEU A 181 4.09 10.27 3.25
C LEU A 181 3.95 8.78 2.93
N VAL A 182 2.72 8.36 2.64
CA VAL A 182 2.37 6.98 2.28
C VAL A 182 2.66 6.73 0.81
N ILE A 183 3.18 5.55 0.48
CA ILE A 183 3.46 5.12 -0.88
C ILE A 183 2.34 4.20 -1.34
N PHE A 184 1.63 4.62 -2.38
CA PHE A 184 0.50 3.88 -2.94
C PHE A 184 0.84 3.28 -4.31
N ASP A 185 0.43 2.03 -4.53
CA ASP A 185 0.29 1.46 -5.85
C ASP A 185 -1.18 1.16 -6.17
N GLY A 186 -1.77 1.98 -7.03
CA GLY A 186 -3.22 2.03 -7.20
C GLY A 186 -3.92 2.37 -5.88
N ILE A 187 -4.65 1.41 -5.34
CA ILE A 187 -5.35 1.52 -4.04
C ILE A 187 -4.59 0.86 -2.89
N ALA A 188 -3.53 0.10 -3.18
CA ALA A 188 -2.76 -0.63 -2.18
C ALA A 188 -1.68 0.26 -1.57
N ILE A 189 -1.47 0.12 -0.27
CA ILE A 189 -0.32 0.71 0.42
C ILE A 189 0.81 -0.28 0.31
N ILE A 190 1.91 0.17 -0.30
CA ILE A 190 3.11 -0.64 -0.53
C ILE A 190 4.30 -0.17 0.34
N GLY A 191 4.08 0.86 1.15
CA GLY A 191 5.07 1.37 2.09
C GLY A 191 4.86 2.84 2.45
N ALA A 192 5.91 3.46 2.99
CA ALA A 192 5.93 4.88 3.28
C ALA A 192 7.35 5.45 3.20
N ILE A 193 7.46 6.75 2.96
CA ILE A 193 8.71 7.52 3.03
C ILE A 193 8.64 8.55 4.14
N GLY A 194 9.73 8.71 4.88
CA GLY A 194 9.90 9.75 5.89
C GLY A 194 11.21 10.51 5.68
N VAL A 195 11.17 11.83 5.86
CA VAL A 195 12.33 12.72 5.81
C VAL A 195 12.40 13.57 7.09
N ALA A 196 13.61 13.77 7.60
CA ALA A 196 13.87 14.65 8.73
C ALA A 196 15.21 15.38 8.58
N GLY A 197 15.25 16.65 8.99
CA GLY A 197 16.48 17.47 9.02
C GLY A 197 16.34 18.80 8.31
N GLY A 198 15.20 19.07 7.64
CA GLY A 198 14.88 20.38 7.13
C GLY A 198 14.79 21.43 8.24
N THR A 199 15.07 22.68 7.89
CA THR A 199 14.89 23.83 8.79
C THR A 199 13.42 24.05 9.15
N THR A 200 12.51 23.64 8.26
CA THR A 200 11.07 23.59 8.50
C THR A 200 10.53 22.21 8.16
N THR A 201 9.42 21.81 8.77
CA THR A 201 8.76 20.54 8.45
C THR A 201 8.21 20.51 7.02
N GLU A 202 7.98 21.66 6.41
CA GLU A 202 7.54 21.77 5.02
C GLU A 202 8.66 21.37 4.04
N GLN A 203 9.91 21.69 4.37
CA GLN A 203 11.06 21.19 3.60
C GLN A 203 11.17 19.67 3.65
N ASP A 204 10.91 19.04 4.80
CA ASP A 204 10.86 17.59 4.90
C ASP A 204 9.78 17.00 3.97
N VAL A 205 8.59 17.60 3.95
CA VAL A 205 7.48 17.18 3.06
C VAL A 205 7.86 17.34 1.58
N LEU A 206 8.47 18.46 1.20
CA LEU A 206 8.92 18.70 -0.17
C LEU A 206 9.98 17.68 -0.61
N CYS A 207 10.89 17.27 0.27
CA CYS A 207 11.84 16.19 0.00
C CYS A 207 11.11 14.86 -0.24
N CYS A 208 10.09 14.53 0.56
CA CYS A 208 9.26 13.34 0.33
C CYS A 208 8.55 13.41 -1.02
N GLN A 209 7.91 14.55 -1.35
CA GLN A 209 7.21 14.74 -2.62
C GLN A 209 8.15 14.60 -3.82
N ALA A 210 9.38 15.13 -3.73
CA ALA A 210 10.36 14.96 -4.78
C ALA A 210 10.68 13.48 -5.07
N ALA A 211 10.66 12.62 -4.04
CA ALA A 211 10.90 11.18 -4.18
C ALA A 211 9.81 10.46 -4.99
N PHE A 212 8.55 10.92 -4.95
CA PHE A 212 7.45 10.30 -5.71
C PHE A 212 7.61 10.40 -7.23
N ALA A 213 8.45 11.32 -7.72
CA ALA A 213 8.77 11.40 -9.15
C ALA A 213 9.37 10.10 -9.71
N ILE A 214 9.99 9.25 -8.87
CA ILE A 214 10.49 7.93 -9.26
C ILE A 214 9.34 6.98 -9.66
N LEU A 215 8.22 7.04 -8.94
CA LEU A 215 7.06 6.16 -9.15
C LEU A 215 6.26 6.57 -10.39
N GLU A 216 6.23 7.87 -10.71
CA GLU A 216 5.59 8.38 -11.92
C GLU A 216 6.36 8.04 -13.20
N ALA A 217 7.70 7.97 -13.12
CA ALA A 217 8.56 7.65 -14.25
C ALA A 217 8.47 6.16 -14.67
N GLY A 218 8.23 5.25 -13.72
CA GLY A 218 8.09 3.82 -13.98
C GLY A 218 6.73 3.38 -14.52
N ARG A 219 5.74 4.28 -14.55
CA ARG A 219 4.37 4.02 -15.06
C ARG A 219 4.15 4.40 -16.53
N ARG A 220 5.19 4.87 -17.23
CA ARG A 220 5.14 5.24 -18.66
C ARG A 220 5.77 4.17 -19.55
#